data_AF-A0A2N1V2G8-F1
#
_entry.id   AF-A0A2N1V2G8-F1
#
_cell.length_a   1.000
_cell.length_b   1.000
_cell.length_c   1.000
_cell.angle_alpha   90.00
_cell.angle_beta   90.00
_cell.angle_gamma   90.00
#
_symmetry.space_group_name_H-M   'P 1'
#
loop_
_entity.id
_entity.type
_entity.pdbx_description
1 polymer ?
#
loop_
_entity_poly.entity_id
_entity_poly.type
_entity_poly.pdbx_seq_one_letter_code
_entity_poly.pdbx_strand_id
1 'polypeptide(L)'
;MNSFKIKVYALFAAIFVLSSLGLEAQRIDDVSSILSRFKNYRFGAVNVYKITTPDEIKEIVESKRKKKLAGGATDEKCLDEVDQSIKDLVRNEILNGNSQSGIAREIILKGYTPPADDILECVYNAIYQKEMGVTEALSPKAYLVTSRPEKGGIPDRIIGLVYMELEFDLANREVREDLEFVSTENVYSYDRLKETEIDPAKYGYANLYDLTYAYLIQGNFQNETMAARAIGTDVRYLGKEYGVSQPLINNNRVQSKDIQMYKRISQGQPERYMGKNNILTVSPDLVSWTQYEPQYARKRDGSVATDSMGNAIIDPRRATNDYLPNFGVELKYGIEGINYPSFWSNRMTLSAIWKNVKFGFILPTDGWASFSEDVYNQQRTMTYAGVGIAGTLDFPFAVIPRSDVFQVQFGYVFGDAIAGNGNSNVDTDPFTFQRSALNNDYLMRFNTQVHYTFGISIDEDYFMRFSVGGTGYSMETWGYEINDDLEDPKVNLNERGSEFVGGISGKLEFMTTNNTTPFGGGIQYFDESLQFNGWVQVPVVENTFSIRLEANGYAVAFRKSPRPWEMNSLLVPMARLIYVF
;
A
#
# COMPACT_ATOMS: atom_id res chain seq x y z
N MET A 1 7.04 22.79 -26.09
CA MET A 1 6.61 21.51 -25.48
C MET A 1 7.75 20.61 -24.95
N ASN A 2 8.97 20.61 -25.51
CA ASN A 2 10.04 19.71 -25.02
C ASN A 2 10.80 20.18 -23.75
N SER A 3 10.77 21.47 -23.42
CA SER A 3 11.50 22.01 -22.27
C SER A 3 10.88 21.66 -20.91
N PHE A 4 9.56 21.42 -20.85
CA PHE A 4 8.86 21.16 -19.59
C PHE A 4 9.01 19.70 -19.12
N LYS A 5 9.03 18.74 -20.05
CA LYS A 5 9.25 17.31 -19.74
C LYS A 5 10.63 17.06 -19.10
N ILE A 6 11.67 17.76 -19.55
CA ILE A 6 13.06 17.59 -19.07
C ILE A 6 13.23 18.10 -17.64
N LYS A 7 12.49 19.14 -17.23
CA LYS A 7 12.61 19.72 -15.88
C LYS A 7 11.97 18.86 -14.79
N VAL A 8 10.94 18.07 -15.11
CA VAL A 8 10.28 17.17 -14.14
C VAL A 8 11.13 15.92 -13.86
N TYR A 9 11.80 15.35 -14.87
CA TYR A 9 12.71 14.21 -14.65
C TYR A 9 13.97 14.59 -13.86
N ALA A 10 14.51 15.80 -14.05
CA ALA A 10 15.68 16.28 -13.33
C ALA A 10 15.41 16.49 -11.82
N LEU A 11 14.20 16.90 -11.45
CA LEU A 11 13.82 17.09 -10.06
C LEU A 11 13.68 15.75 -9.31
N PHE A 12 13.15 14.72 -9.97
CA PHE A 12 13.07 13.37 -9.40
C PHE A 12 14.44 12.69 -9.27
N ALA A 13 15.37 12.93 -10.20
CA ALA A 13 16.73 12.41 -10.11
C ALA A 13 17.56 13.06 -8.99
N ALA A 14 17.37 14.37 -8.73
CA ALA A 14 18.10 15.09 -7.67
C ALA A 14 17.69 14.64 -6.24
N ILE A 15 16.43 14.27 -6.04
CA ILE A 15 15.93 13.79 -4.75
C ILE A 15 16.47 12.38 -4.42
N PHE A 16 16.75 11.56 -5.44
CA PHE A 16 17.28 10.20 -5.27
C PHE A 16 18.79 10.15 -4.99
N VAL A 17 19.55 11.20 -5.34
CA VAL A 17 21.01 11.26 -5.17
C VAL A 17 21.42 11.84 -3.82
N LEU A 18 20.56 12.65 -3.18
CA LEU A 18 20.85 13.26 -1.88
C LEU A 18 20.67 12.29 -0.68
N SER A 19 20.06 11.13 -0.87
CA SER A 19 19.85 10.12 0.19
C SER A 19 20.99 9.10 0.32
N SER A 20 22.03 9.16 -0.52
CA SER A 20 23.12 8.15 -0.54
C SER A 20 24.46 8.64 0.01
N LEU A 21 24.56 9.88 0.48
CA LEU A 21 25.81 10.47 0.99
C LEU A 21 25.77 10.62 2.51
N GLY A 22 26.08 9.54 3.21
CA GLY A 22 26.36 9.61 4.64
C GLY A 22 26.32 8.24 5.31
N LEU A 23 27.41 7.47 5.23
CA LEU A 23 27.70 6.33 6.10
C LEU A 23 29.10 5.79 5.79
N GLU A 24 30.14 6.42 6.35
CA GLU A 24 31.50 5.85 6.30
C GLU A 24 32.34 6.29 7.51
N ALA A 25 31.94 5.89 8.73
CA ALA A 25 32.79 6.02 9.94
C ALA A 25 32.32 5.16 11.14
N GLN A 26 32.18 3.83 10.98
CA GLN A 26 32.10 2.86 12.09
C GLN A 26 32.28 1.48 11.46
N ARG A 27 33.46 0.85 11.56
CA ARG A 27 33.81 -0.32 10.70
C ARG A 27 34.24 -1.60 11.43
N ILE A 28 34.28 -1.63 12.77
CA ILE A 28 34.92 -2.73 13.50
C ILE A 28 33.93 -3.66 14.25
N ASP A 29 32.78 -3.16 14.73
CA ASP A 29 31.70 -4.00 15.32
C ASP A 29 30.55 -4.34 14.34
N ASP A 30 30.57 -3.73 13.17
CA ASP A 30 29.48 -3.85 12.21
C ASP A 30 29.49 -5.19 11.47
N VAL A 31 30.66 -5.78 11.16
CA VAL A 31 30.68 -6.99 10.32
C VAL A 31 30.10 -8.21 11.05
N SER A 32 30.43 -8.43 12.32
CA SER A 32 29.87 -9.55 13.09
C SER A 32 28.37 -9.34 13.40
N SER A 33 27.94 -8.10 13.63
CA SER A 33 26.51 -7.77 13.81
C SER A 33 25.72 -7.79 12.49
N ILE A 34 26.37 -7.56 11.35
CA ILE A 34 25.81 -7.71 10.01
C ILE A 34 25.70 -9.20 9.66
N LEU A 35 26.75 -9.99 9.87
CA LEU A 35 26.77 -11.42 9.55
C LEU A 35 25.91 -12.25 10.51
N SER A 36 25.63 -11.79 11.72
CA SER A 36 24.64 -12.45 12.59
C SER A 36 23.18 -12.24 12.15
N ARG A 37 22.91 -11.34 11.19
CA ARG A 37 21.56 -11.06 10.67
C ARG A 37 21.35 -11.72 9.32
N PHE A 38 20.46 -12.70 9.27
CA PHE A 38 20.13 -13.45 8.03
C PHE A 38 19.80 -12.56 6.82
N LYS A 39 19.10 -11.44 7.03
CA LYS A 39 18.71 -10.50 5.96
C LYS A 39 19.89 -10.02 5.10
N ASN A 40 21.09 -9.96 5.66
CA ASN A 40 22.27 -9.46 4.97
C ASN A 40 22.86 -10.49 3.98
N TYR A 41 22.61 -11.78 4.17
CA TYR A 41 22.96 -12.82 3.20
C TYR A 41 22.01 -12.84 2.00
N ARG A 42 20.73 -12.48 2.23
CA ARG A 42 19.66 -12.49 1.21
C ARG A 42 19.81 -11.38 0.16
N PHE A 43 20.15 -10.17 0.60
CA PHE A 43 20.19 -8.98 -0.27
C PHE A 43 21.60 -8.42 -0.51
N GLY A 44 22.62 -8.99 0.14
CA GLY A 44 24.01 -8.55 0.00
C GLY A 44 24.71 -9.12 -1.24
N ALA A 45 25.72 -8.39 -1.75
CA ALA A 45 26.61 -8.83 -2.83
C ALA A 45 27.68 -9.83 -2.36
N VAL A 46 27.33 -10.72 -1.43
CA VAL A 46 28.23 -11.68 -0.77
C VAL A 46 27.90 -13.12 -1.18
N ASN A 47 28.90 -13.98 -1.23
CA ASN A 47 28.75 -15.40 -1.51
C ASN A 47 29.01 -16.22 -0.25
N VAL A 48 28.36 -17.37 -0.14
CA VAL A 48 28.48 -18.29 1.00
C VAL A 48 28.96 -19.65 0.52
N TYR A 49 30.01 -20.17 1.15
CA TYR A 49 30.61 -21.46 0.84
C TYR A 49 30.71 -22.31 2.10
N LYS A 50 30.21 -23.54 2.06
CA LYS A 50 30.35 -24.50 3.16
C LYS A 50 31.65 -25.28 3.00
N ILE A 51 32.48 -25.35 4.03
CA ILE A 51 33.70 -26.15 4.02
C ILE A 51 33.32 -27.62 4.16
N THR A 52 33.84 -28.49 3.29
CA THR A 52 33.45 -29.91 3.21
C THR A 52 33.97 -30.73 4.41
N THR A 53 35.14 -30.37 4.94
CA THR A 53 35.79 -31.03 6.08
C THR A 53 36.11 -30.02 7.20
N PRO A 54 35.16 -29.68 8.08
CA PRO A 54 35.35 -28.65 9.10
C PRO A 54 36.07 -29.13 10.37
N ASP A 55 36.59 -30.36 10.42
CA ASP A 55 37.23 -30.95 11.61
C ASP A 55 38.49 -30.20 12.05
N GLU A 56 39.31 -29.72 11.10
CA GLU A 56 40.48 -28.90 11.40
C GLU A 56 40.07 -27.56 12.05
N ILE A 57 38.97 -26.96 11.57
CA ILE A 57 38.41 -25.74 12.15
C ILE A 57 37.86 -26.01 13.55
N LYS A 58 37.15 -27.13 13.74
CA LYS A 58 36.64 -27.56 15.05
C LYS A 58 37.77 -27.65 16.06
N GLU A 59 38.86 -28.32 15.72
CA GLU A 59 40.00 -28.47 16.62
C GLU A 59 40.63 -27.12 16.99
N ILE A 60 40.78 -26.20 16.02
CA ILE A 60 41.30 -24.86 16.25
C ILE A 60 40.38 -24.06 17.17
N VAL A 61 39.06 -24.06 16.91
CA VAL A 61 38.06 -23.35 17.72
C VAL A 61 38.00 -23.91 19.13
N GLU A 62 37.97 -25.23 19.29
CA GLU A 62 37.98 -25.89 20.59
C GLU A 62 39.26 -25.60 21.39
N SER A 63 40.43 -25.64 20.75
CA SER A 63 41.70 -25.36 21.44
C SER A 63 41.74 -23.93 22.01
N LYS A 64 41.11 -22.98 21.32
CA LYS A 64 40.98 -21.58 21.77
C LYS A 64 39.90 -21.42 22.84
N ARG A 65 38.75 -22.09 22.71
CA ARG A 65 37.72 -22.14 23.78
C ARG A 65 38.29 -22.74 25.06
N LYS A 66 39.02 -23.85 24.98
CA LYS A 66 39.72 -24.49 26.11
C LYS A 66 40.79 -23.59 26.72
N LYS A 67 41.52 -22.81 25.92
CA LYS A 67 42.45 -21.78 26.45
C LYS A 67 41.74 -20.60 27.13
N LYS A 68 40.52 -20.25 26.70
CA LYS A 68 39.67 -19.22 27.33
C LYS A 68 39.05 -19.74 28.64
N LEU A 69 38.69 -21.03 28.69
CA LEU A 69 38.12 -21.73 29.85
C LEU A 69 39.16 -22.22 30.87
N ALA A 70 40.44 -22.33 30.49
CA ALA A 70 41.54 -22.67 31.40
C ALA A 70 41.81 -21.62 32.50
N GLY A 71 41.03 -20.53 32.55
CA GLY A 71 40.99 -19.57 33.66
C GLY A 71 39.94 -19.86 34.74
N GLY A 72 39.05 -20.84 34.56
CA GLY A 72 38.01 -21.16 35.53
C GLY A 72 37.91 -22.67 35.76
N ALA A 73 38.57 -23.16 36.81
CA ALA A 73 38.35 -24.50 37.29
C ALA A 73 36.86 -24.65 37.69
N THR A 74 36.22 -25.71 37.20
CA THR A 74 34.90 -26.20 37.61
C THR A 74 34.93 -26.57 39.08
N ASP A 75 34.59 -25.63 39.97
CA ASP A 75 34.31 -25.91 41.38
C ASP A 75 32.78 -26.07 41.52
N GLU A 76 32.31 -27.31 41.72
CA GLU A 76 30.91 -27.63 42.06
C GLU A 76 30.41 -26.93 43.35
N LYS A 77 31.28 -26.19 44.06
CA LYS A 77 30.94 -25.41 45.26
C LYS A 77 29.86 -24.36 45.03
N CYS A 78 29.78 -23.77 43.84
CA CYS A 78 28.77 -22.75 43.54
C CYS A 78 27.34 -23.31 43.52
N LEU A 79 27.18 -24.63 43.36
CA LEU A 79 25.88 -25.26 43.52
C LEU A 79 25.44 -25.16 44.99
N ASP A 80 26.31 -25.24 45.98
CA ASP A 80 25.87 -25.23 47.38
C ASP A 80 25.35 -23.85 47.86
N GLU A 81 25.69 -22.77 47.15
CA GLU A 81 25.32 -21.39 47.51
C GLU A 81 23.95 -20.93 46.99
N VAL A 82 23.29 -21.73 46.13
CA VAL A 82 22.03 -21.37 45.48
C VAL A 82 20.89 -22.29 45.91
N ASP A 83 19.73 -21.69 46.20
CA ASP A 83 18.53 -22.42 46.59
C ASP A 83 18.08 -23.43 45.53
N GLN A 84 17.55 -24.56 45.99
CA GLN A 84 17.12 -25.66 45.11
C GLN A 84 16.05 -25.23 44.09
N SER A 85 15.15 -24.31 44.47
CA SER A 85 14.14 -23.75 43.57
C SER A 85 14.73 -22.95 42.41
N ILE A 86 15.84 -22.23 42.65
CA ILE A 86 16.56 -21.49 41.60
C ILE A 86 17.32 -22.47 40.72
N LYS A 87 17.94 -23.51 41.28
CA LYS A 87 18.60 -24.58 40.49
C LYS A 87 17.61 -25.31 39.58
N ASP A 88 16.43 -25.66 40.09
CA ASP A 88 15.41 -26.34 39.31
C ASP A 88 14.84 -25.43 38.20
N LEU A 89 14.72 -24.13 38.47
CA LEU A 89 14.35 -23.14 37.46
C LEU A 89 15.45 -22.99 36.39
N VAL A 90 16.71 -22.83 36.78
CA VAL A 90 17.86 -22.78 35.85
C VAL A 90 17.91 -24.03 34.99
N ARG A 91 17.71 -25.21 35.56
CA ARG A 91 17.62 -26.49 34.83
C ARG A 91 16.48 -26.48 33.80
N ASN A 92 15.27 -26.10 34.19
CA ASN A 92 14.12 -26.07 33.29
C ASN A 92 14.32 -25.08 32.13
N GLU A 93 14.89 -23.91 32.42
CA GLU A 93 15.15 -22.90 31.41
C GLU A 93 16.31 -23.27 30.47
N ILE A 94 17.32 -24.01 30.96
CA ILE A 94 18.35 -24.64 30.12
C ILE A 94 17.71 -25.64 29.16
N LEU A 95 16.82 -26.51 29.64
CA LEU A 95 16.10 -27.48 28.81
C LEU A 95 15.15 -26.79 27.79
N ASN A 96 14.67 -25.59 28.11
CA ASN A 96 13.89 -24.75 27.20
C ASN A 96 14.74 -23.93 26.22
N GLY A 97 16.08 -24.06 26.25
CA GLY A 97 17.00 -23.40 25.31
C GLY A 97 17.27 -21.92 25.60
N ASN A 98 16.98 -21.44 26.81
CA ASN A 98 17.20 -20.03 27.17
C ASN A 98 18.68 -19.74 27.53
N SER A 99 19.17 -18.58 27.10
CA SER A 99 20.51 -18.10 27.45
C SER A 99 20.60 -17.70 28.92
N GLN A 100 21.82 -17.61 29.48
CA GLN A 100 22.06 -17.15 30.85
C GLN A 100 21.33 -15.83 31.19
N SER A 101 21.34 -14.87 30.27
CA SER A 101 20.63 -13.58 30.41
C SER A 101 19.10 -13.73 30.38
N GLY A 102 18.58 -14.70 29.63
CA GLY A 102 17.16 -15.07 29.65
C GLY A 102 16.76 -15.72 30.98
N ILE A 103 17.63 -16.57 31.52
CA ILE A 103 17.42 -17.25 32.81
C ILE A 103 17.37 -16.24 33.96
N ALA A 104 18.30 -15.27 34.00
CA ALA A 104 18.29 -14.20 35.01
C ALA A 104 16.96 -13.43 35.01
N ARG A 105 16.39 -13.17 33.83
CA ARG A 105 15.11 -12.49 33.68
C ARG A 105 13.94 -13.34 34.17
N GLU A 106 13.95 -14.64 33.91
CA GLU A 106 12.90 -15.55 34.38
C GLU A 106 12.92 -15.76 35.89
N ILE A 107 14.11 -15.75 36.51
CA ILE A 107 14.24 -15.78 37.98
C ILE A 107 13.48 -14.58 38.59
N ILE A 108 13.64 -13.38 38.02
CA ILE A 108 12.94 -12.16 38.46
C ILE A 108 11.42 -12.27 38.20
N LEU A 109 11.01 -12.74 37.02
CA LEU A 109 9.59 -12.88 36.66
C LEU A 109 8.84 -13.87 37.56
N LYS A 110 9.54 -14.89 38.07
CA LYS A 110 9.01 -15.86 39.04
C LYS A 110 9.09 -15.39 40.50
N GLY A 111 9.56 -14.17 40.74
CA GLY A 111 9.58 -13.53 42.06
C GLY A 111 10.77 -13.90 42.94
N TYR A 112 11.83 -14.50 42.38
CA TYR A 112 13.06 -14.81 43.09
C TYR A 112 14.08 -13.67 42.95
N THR A 113 14.95 -13.52 43.94
CA THR A 113 16.13 -12.66 43.83
C THR A 113 17.22 -13.37 43.02
N PRO A 114 17.69 -12.79 41.89
CA PRO A 114 18.75 -13.41 41.10
C PRO A 114 20.06 -13.50 41.91
N PRO A 115 20.79 -14.62 41.81
CA PRO A 115 22.17 -14.71 42.31
C PRO A 115 23.06 -13.66 41.63
N ALA A 116 24.24 -13.42 42.22
CA ALA A 116 25.26 -12.63 41.55
C ALA A 116 25.67 -13.28 40.20
N ASP A 117 26.03 -12.48 39.21
CA ASP A 117 26.22 -12.93 37.82
C ASP A 117 27.27 -14.05 37.68
N ASP A 118 28.32 -14.00 38.50
CA ASP A 118 29.39 -14.99 38.60
C ASP A 118 28.90 -16.34 39.16
N ILE A 119 28.04 -16.29 40.18
CA ILE A 119 27.39 -17.47 40.76
C ILE A 119 26.41 -18.07 39.76
N LEU A 120 25.61 -17.24 39.08
CA LEU A 120 24.66 -17.70 38.07
C LEU A 120 25.37 -18.34 36.87
N GLU A 121 26.50 -17.78 36.44
CA GLU A 121 27.34 -18.35 35.39
C GLU A 121 27.88 -19.72 35.79
N CYS A 122 28.38 -19.84 37.02
CA CYS A 122 28.89 -21.10 37.54
C CYS A 122 27.78 -22.17 37.64
N VAL A 123 26.61 -21.83 38.18
CA VAL A 123 25.46 -22.74 38.29
C VAL A 123 24.94 -23.14 36.91
N TYR A 124 24.84 -22.20 35.97
CA TYR A 124 24.47 -22.48 34.59
C TYR A 124 25.43 -23.50 33.97
N ASN A 125 26.74 -23.26 34.05
CA ASN A 125 27.75 -24.13 33.46
C ASN A 125 27.77 -25.52 34.13
N ALA A 126 27.64 -25.60 35.45
CA ALA A 126 27.62 -26.87 36.18
C ALA A 126 26.37 -27.71 35.86
N ILE A 127 25.19 -27.09 35.82
CA ILE A 127 23.94 -27.78 35.46
C ILE A 127 23.94 -28.14 33.98
N TYR A 128 24.36 -27.25 33.11
CA TYR A 128 24.48 -27.51 31.68
C TYR A 128 25.39 -28.72 31.41
N GLN A 129 26.56 -28.80 32.05
CA GLN A 129 27.45 -29.95 31.92
C GLN A 129 26.86 -31.25 32.48
N LYS A 130 26.06 -31.15 33.55
CA LYS A 130 25.44 -32.31 34.21
C LYS A 130 24.24 -32.86 33.44
N GLU A 131 23.40 -31.99 32.87
CA GLU A 131 22.23 -32.37 32.09
C GLU A 131 22.60 -32.77 30.66
N MET A 132 23.62 -32.13 30.07
CA MET A 132 24.09 -32.41 28.70
C MET A 132 25.25 -33.45 28.66
N GLY A 133 25.52 -34.14 29.77
CA GLY A 133 26.66 -35.03 29.93
C GLY A 133 26.67 -36.22 28.95
N VAL A 134 27.84 -36.43 28.31
CA VAL A 134 28.09 -37.27 27.12
C VAL A 134 27.49 -36.66 25.86
N THR A 135 28.36 -35.91 25.16
CA THR A 135 28.20 -35.40 23.80
C THR A 135 27.41 -36.37 22.93
N GLU A 136 26.14 -36.03 22.66
CA GLU A 136 25.62 -36.29 21.32
C GLU A 136 26.64 -35.72 20.33
N ALA A 137 26.98 -36.50 19.30
CA ALA A 137 28.03 -36.14 18.37
C ALA A 137 27.66 -34.84 17.64
N LEU A 138 28.12 -33.69 18.18
CA LEU A 138 27.93 -32.39 17.57
C LEU A 138 28.65 -32.39 16.22
N SER A 139 27.89 -32.15 15.16
CA SER A 139 28.39 -32.04 13.81
C SER A 139 28.88 -30.61 13.56
N PRO A 140 30.18 -30.40 13.31
CA PRO A 140 30.70 -29.08 12.99
C PRO A 140 30.24 -28.64 11.59
N LYS A 141 29.79 -27.39 11.46
CA LYS A 141 29.57 -26.72 10.17
C LYS A 141 30.35 -25.41 10.14
N ALA A 142 30.98 -25.14 8.99
CA ALA A 142 31.78 -23.93 8.78
C ALA A 142 31.40 -23.29 7.44
N TYR A 143 30.98 -22.02 7.49
CA TYR A 143 30.54 -21.24 6.33
C TYR A 143 31.44 -20.03 6.10
N LEU A 144 32.09 -19.99 4.94
CA LEU A 144 32.87 -18.85 4.48
C LEU A 144 31.99 -17.87 3.73
N VAL A 145 32.07 -16.59 4.12
CA VAL A 145 31.39 -15.48 3.48
C VAL A 145 32.41 -14.67 2.71
N THR A 146 32.24 -14.50 1.41
CA THR A 146 33.25 -13.87 0.53
C THR A 146 32.66 -12.79 -0.37
N SER A 147 33.53 -12.04 -1.06
CA SER A 147 33.12 -11.25 -2.22
C SER A 147 32.64 -12.12 -3.38
N ARG A 148 31.99 -11.51 -4.37
CA ARG A 148 31.61 -12.17 -5.62
C ARG A 148 32.87 -12.52 -6.42
N PRO A 149 33.04 -13.77 -6.89
CA PRO A 149 34.14 -14.14 -7.78
C PRO A 149 33.90 -13.57 -9.19
N GLU A 150 34.99 -13.24 -9.88
CA GLU A 150 34.96 -13.02 -11.33
C GLU A 150 34.61 -14.34 -12.06
N LYS A 151 34.00 -14.26 -13.25
CA LYS A 151 33.37 -15.43 -13.92
C LYS A 151 34.29 -16.66 -13.97
N GLY A 152 33.96 -17.69 -13.19
CA GLY A 152 34.67 -18.97 -13.14
C GLY A 152 35.90 -19.02 -12.21
N GLY A 153 36.19 -17.94 -11.48
CA GLY A 153 37.33 -17.83 -10.55
C GLY A 153 36.98 -18.06 -9.08
N ILE A 154 38.01 -17.98 -8.23
CA ILE A 154 37.92 -18.00 -6.77
C ILE A 154 37.59 -16.58 -6.28
N PRO A 155 36.84 -16.39 -5.17
CA PRO A 155 36.58 -15.07 -4.61
C PRO A 155 37.85 -14.30 -4.23
N ASP A 156 37.90 -13.00 -4.53
CA ASP A 156 39.07 -12.14 -4.24
C ASP A 156 39.35 -11.94 -2.75
N ARG A 157 38.30 -11.99 -1.90
CA ARG A 157 38.45 -11.78 -0.45
C ARG A 157 37.41 -12.54 0.37
N ILE A 158 37.86 -13.05 1.52
CA ILE A 158 36.98 -13.56 2.59
C ILE A 158 36.55 -12.38 3.47
N ILE A 159 35.24 -12.25 3.70
CA ILE A 159 34.62 -11.22 4.56
C ILE A 159 34.54 -11.73 6.00
N GLY A 160 34.23 -13.01 6.18
CA GLY A 160 34.21 -13.68 7.48
C GLY A 160 33.91 -15.17 7.40
N LEU A 161 34.05 -15.86 8.52
CA LEU A 161 33.74 -17.27 8.74
C LEU A 161 32.68 -17.39 9.83
N VAL A 162 31.63 -18.17 9.58
CA VAL A 162 30.63 -18.56 10.58
C VAL A 162 30.86 -20.01 10.94
N TYR A 163 31.08 -20.31 12.23
CA TYR A 163 31.33 -21.66 12.73
C TYR A 163 30.27 -22.07 13.74
N MET A 164 29.69 -23.26 13.58
CA MET A 164 28.66 -23.77 14.49
C MET A 164 28.83 -25.26 14.75
N GLU A 165 28.38 -25.67 15.93
CA GLU A 165 28.32 -27.06 16.36
C GLU A 165 26.85 -27.36 16.65
N LEU A 166 26.26 -28.28 15.89
CA LEU A 166 24.84 -28.63 15.97
C LEU A 166 24.70 -30.09 16.37
N GLU A 167 23.65 -30.42 17.12
CA GLU A 167 23.25 -31.80 17.39
C GLU A 167 23.05 -32.57 16.06
N PHE A 168 23.29 -33.89 16.07
CA PHE A 168 23.29 -34.69 14.84
C PHE A 168 21.96 -34.61 14.07
N ASP A 169 20.83 -34.56 14.78
CA ASP A 169 19.49 -34.41 14.19
C ASP A 169 19.27 -33.02 13.57
N LEU A 170 20.00 -32.01 14.04
CA LEU A 170 19.97 -30.63 13.53
C LEU A 170 21.07 -30.39 12.46
N ALA A 171 22.05 -31.28 12.35
CA ALA A 171 23.14 -31.19 11.39
C ALA A 171 22.65 -31.29 9.93
N ASN A 172 21.49 -31.88 9.70
CA ASN A 172 20.86 -31.96 8.38
C ASN A 172 19.94 -30.76 8.05
N ARG A 173 19.85 -29.75 8.93
CA ARG A 173 19.11 -28.51 8.66
C ARG A 173 19.68 -27.75 7.47
N GLU A 174 18.79 -27.04 6.77
CA GLU A 174 19.17 -26.19 5.64
C GLU A 174 20.07 -25.04 6.10
N VAL A 175 21.01 -24.62 5.24
CA VAL A 175 21.94 -23.49 5.48
C VAL A 175 21.23 -22.21 5.92
N ARG A 176 19.96 -22.01 5.51
CA ARG A 176 19.12 -20.91 5.97
C ARG A 176 18.94 -20.91 7.49
N GLU A 177 18.53 -22.04 8.05
CA GLU A 177 18.21 -22.18 9.47
C GLU A 177 19.48 -22.03 10.32
N ASP A 178 20.60 -22.54 9.80
CA ASP A 178 21.93 -22.37 10.36
C ASP A 178 22.34 -20.88 10.45
N LEU A 179 22.04 -20.10 9.41
CA LEU A 179 22.41 -18.68 9.32
C LEU A 179 21.36 -17.72 9.93
N GLU A 180 20.21 -18.23 10.35
CA GLU A 180 19.14 -17.44 10.97
C GLU A 180 19.43 -17.07 12.42
N PHE A 181 20.10 -17.96 13.15
CA PHE A 181 20.37 -17.83 14.58
C PHE A 181 21.87 -17.98 14.88
N VAL A 182 22.69 -17.11 14.30
CA VAL A 182 24.14 -17.12 14.51
C VAL A 182 24.52 -16.23 15.70
N SER A 183 25.08 -16.82 16.74
CA SER A 183 25.73 -16.06 17.83
C SER A 183 26.94 -15.30 17.30
N THR A 184 27.10 -14.04 17.69
CA THR A 184 28.24 -13.19 17.29
C THR A 184 29.59 -13.77 17.70
N GLU A 185 29.64 -14.59 18.77
CA GLU A 185 30.87 -15.25 19.22
C GLU A 185 31.41 -16.26 18.22
N ASN A 186 30.50 -16.87 17.47
CA ASN A 186 30.72 -17.88 16.45
C ASN A 186 31.04 -17.29 15.06
N VAL A 187 31.10 -15.95 14.97
CA VAL A 187 31.49 -15.22 13.76
C VAL A 187 32.93 -14.72 13.88
N TYR A 188 33.74 -15.10 12.90
CA TYR A 188 35.11 -14.65 12.74
C TYR A 188 35.15 -13.67 11.56
N SER A 189 35.22 -12.37 11.87
CA SER A 189 35.44 -11.33 10.86
C SER A 189 36.82 -11.47 10.21
N TYR A 190 37.04 -10.77 9.10
CA TYR A 190 38.34 -10.72 8.41
C TYR A 190 39.54 -10.50 9.35
N ASP A 191 39.48 -9.51 10.23
CA ASP A 191 40.57 -9.20 11.16
C ASP A 191 40.76 -10.34 12.18
N ARG A 192 39.66 -10.86 12.74
CA ARG A 192 39.69 -11.98 13.69
C ARG A 192 40.26 -13.26 13.07
N LEU A 193 40.04 -13.50 11.78
CA LEU A 193 40.64 -14.62 11.05
C LEU A 193 42.17 -14.48 10.92
N LYS A 194 42.67 -13.26 10.70
CA LYS A 194 44.10 -12.98 10.61
C LYS A 194 44.80 -13.01 11.97
N GLU A 195 44.12 -12.54 13.02
CA GLU A 195 44.62 -12.55 14.40
C GLU A 195 44.58 -13.95 15.04
N THR A 196 43.77 -14.86 14.50
CA THR A 196 43.69 -16.24 15.01
C THR A 196 44.89 -17.04 14.51
N GLU A 197 45.99 -16.98 15.28
CA GLU A 197 47.18 -17.80 15.07
C GLU A 197 46.89 -19.29 15.27
N ILE A 198 47.41 -20.10 14.35
CA ILE A 198 47.32 -21.57 14.33
C ILE A 198 48.73 -22.17 14.26
N ASP A 199 48.88 -23.45 14.59
CA ASP A 199 50.19 -24.12 14.60
C ASP A 199 50.70 -24.38 13.16
N PRO A 200 51.75 -23.66 12.69
CA PRO A 200 52.24 -23.81 11.33
C PRO A 200 52.85 -25.18 11.05
N ALA A 201 53.39 -25.86 12.07
CA ALA A 201 53.99 -27.17 11.91
C ALA A 201 52.94 -28.27 11.65
N LYS A 202 51.71 -28.04 12.13
CA LYS A 202 50.59 -28.98 12.00
C LYS A 202 49.71 -28.69 10.79
N TYR A 203 49.35 -27.44 10.57
CA TYR A 203 48.39 -27.05 9.52
C TYR A 203 49.05 -26.45 8.26
N GLY A 204 50.35 -26.14 8.31
CA GLY A 204 51.09 -25.57 7.18
C GLY A 204 50.87 -24.07 6.92
N TYR A 205 50.07 -23.39 7.76
CA TYR A 205 49.73 -21.97 7.64
C TYR A 205 49.87 -21.24 8.99
N ALA A 206 50.06 -19.92 8.97
CA ALA A 206 50.31 -19.12 10.17
C ALA A 206 49.03 -18.67 10.90
N ASN A 207 47.93 -18.49 10.16
CA ASN A 207 46.66 -17.99 10.69
C ASN A 207 45.46 -18.67 10.02
N LEU A 208 44.29 -18.52 10.64
CA LEU A 208 43.04 -19.13 10.19
C LEU A 208 42.55 -18.55 8.83
N TYR A 209 42.90 -17.29 8.51
CA TYR A 209 42.61 -16.71 7.20
C TYR A 209 43.31 -17.48 6.07
N ASP A 210 44.62 -17.71 6.20
CA ASP A 210 45.41 -18.39 5.16
C ASP A 210 44.98 -19.85 4.97
N LEU A 211 44.66 -20.54 6.07
CA LEU A 211 44.11 -21.90 6.03
C LEU A 211 42.76 -21.95 5.31
N THR A 212 41.83 -21.04 5.64
CA THR A 212 40.51 -21.02 5.02
C THR A 212 40.54 -20.56 3.56
N TYR A 213 41.46 -19.66 3.21
CA TYR A 213 41.72 -19.28 1.82
C TYR A 213 42.32 -20.44 1.02
N ALA A 214 43.17 -21.27 1.62
CA ALA A 214 43.69 -22.47 0.97
C ALA A 214 42.59 -23.49 0.63
N TYR A 215 41.56 -23.65 1.48
CA TYR A 215 40.40 -24.49 1.13
C TYR A 215 39.65 -23.99 -0.11
N LEU A 216 39.55 -22.67 -0.30
CA LEU A 216 38.96 -22.08 -1.51
C LEU A 216 39.82 -22.34 -2.75
N ILE A 217 41.15 -22.40 -2.62
CA ILE A 217 42.04 -22.75 -3.75
C ILE A 217 41.96 -24.23 -4.07
N GLN A 218 41.92 -25.08 -3.05
CA GLN A 218 41.94 -26.54 -3.20
C GLN A 218 40.58 -27.13 -3.63
N GLY A 219 39.51 -26.34 -3.63
CA GLY A 219 38.17 -26.82 -3.98
C GLY A 219 37.47 -27.57 -2.85
N ASN A 220 37.95 -27.46 -1.60
CA ASN A 220 37.38 -28.12 -0.41
C ASN A 220 36.16 -27.35 0.14
N PHE A 221 35.26 -26.97 -0.75
CA PHE A 221 34.07 -26.21 -0.43
C PHE A 221 32.89 -26.58 -1.32
N GLN A 222 31.69 -26.40 -0.78
CA GLN A 222 30.43 -26.48 -1.50
C GLN A 222 29.83 -25.09 -1.60
N ASN A 223 29.46 -24.67 -2.80
CA ASN A 223 28.83 -23.37 -2.99
C ASN A 223 27.37 -23.41 -2.49
N GLU A 224 27.16 -22.83 -1.32
CA GLU A 224 25.86 -22.73 -0.67
C GLU A 224 25.25 -21.34 -0.82
N THR A 225 25.80 -20.48 -1.70
CA THR A 225 25.32 -19.10 -1.87
C THR A 225 23.84 -19.05 -2.23
N MET A 226 23.40 -20.01 -3.04
CA MET A 226 22.02 -20.13 -3.48
C MET A 226 21.12 -20.58 -2.32
N ALA A 227 21.52 -21.60 -1.55
CA ALA A 227 20.81 -22.04 -0.35
C ALA A 227 20.78 -20.96 0.77
N ALA A 228 21.90 -20.29 1.03
CA ALA A 228 22.02 -19.19 1.98
C ALA A 228 21.20 -17.95 1.56
N ARG A 229 21.01 -17.71 0.26
CA ARG A 229 20.08 -16.70 -0.27
C ARG A 229 18.62 -17.17 -0.34
N ALA A 230 18.35 -18.43 0.03
CA ALA A 230 17.06 -19.09 -0.13
C ALA A 230 16.56 -19.09 -1.59
N ILE A 231 17.47 -19.26 -2.56
CA ILE A 231 17.19 -19.43 -3.99
C ILE A 231 17.56 -20.87 -4.37
N GLY A 232 16.58 -21.77 -4.54
CA GLY A 232 16.80 -23.08 -5.17
C GLY A 232 17.09 -24.29 -4.27
N THR A 233 16.96 -24.19 -2.94
CA THR A 233 16.60 -25.36 -2.10
C THR A 233 15.09 -25.59 -2.19
N ASP A 234 14.59 -26.77 -1.85
CA ASP A 234 13.16 -27.19 -1.93
C ASP A 234 12.22 -26.41 -0.98
N VAL A 235 12.67 -25.22 -0.57
CA VAL A 235 11.84 -24.09 -0.23
C VAL A 235 10.93 -23.83 -1.43
N ARG A 236 9.68 -24.28 -1.32
CA ARG A 236 8.56 -23.63 -2.00
C ARG A 236 8.74 -22.13 -1.80
N TYR A 237 9.21 -21.44 -2.83
CA TYR A 237 9.53 -20.00 -2.90
C TYR A 237 8.47 -19.12 -2.23
N LEU A 238 8.37 -19.05 -0.88
CA LEU A 238 7.17 -18.48 -0.22
C LEU A 238 5.90 -18.77 -1.05
N GLY A 239 5.67 -20.05 -1.38
CA GLY A 239 5.24 -20.43 -2.74
C GLY A 239 4.25 -19.45 -3.36
N LYS A 240 4.71 -18.50 -4.21
CA LYS A 240 3.98 -17.27 -4.58
C LYS A 240 2.80 -17.02 -3.63
N GLU A 241 2.97 -16.27 -2.56
CA GLU A 241 1.83 -15.60 -1.95
C GLU A 241 1.29 -14.64 -3.02
N TYR A 242 0.49 -15.19 -3.93
CA TYR A 242 -0.53 -14.44 -4.64
C TYR A 242 -1.30 -13.79 -3.52
N GLY A 243 -1.31 -12.46 -3.49
CA GLY A 243 -2.05 -11.77 -2.45
C GLY A 243 -3.43 -12.39 -2.38
N VAL A 244 -3.84 -12.80 -1.18
CA VAL A 244 -4.99 -13.69 -1.03
C VAL A 244 -6.19 -12.90 -1.50
N SER A 245 -6.68 -13.21 -2.70
CA SER A 245 -7.81 -12.50 -3.28
C SER A 245 -9.06 -12.91 -2.52
N GLN A 246 -9.67 -11.96 -1.83
CA GLN A 246 -10.92 -12.16 -1.11
C GLN A 246 -12.01 -11.31 -1.74
N PRO A 247 -13.27 -11.79 -1.82
CA PRO A 247 -14.37 -10.93 -2.20
C PRO A 247 -14.51 -9.81 -1.16
N LEU A 248 -14.84 -8.59 -1.60
CA LEU A 248 -15.09 -7.50 -0.66
C LEU A 248 -16.25 -7.81 0.30
N ILE A 249 -17.22 -8.62 -0.16
CA ILE A 249 -18.31 -9.14 0.65
C ILE A 249 -17.96 -10.57 1.10
N ASN A 250 -17.46 -10.68 2.33
CA ASN A 250 -17.08 -11.97 2.93
C ASN A 250 -18.24 -12.71 3.62
N ASN A 251 -19.41 -12.06 3.78
CA ASN A 251 -20.55 -12.60 4.52
C ASN A 251 -21.72 -12.99 3.61
N ASN A 252 -22.56 -13.93 4.07
CA ASN A 252 -23.79 -14.32 3.37
C ASN A 252 -24.87 -13.22 3.35
N ARG A 253 -24.69 -12.14 4.13
CA ARG A 253 -25.58 -10.98 4.16
C ARG A 253 -24.75 -9.72 4.00
N VAL A 254 -25.15 -8.87 3.05
CA VAL A 254 -24.52 -7.57 2.81
C VAL A 254 -24.84 -6.63 3.98
N GLN A 255 -23.79 -6.08 4.61
CA GLN A 255 -23.86 -5.10 5.69
C GLN A 255 -23.55 -3.69 5.16
N SER A 256 -23.89 -2.66 5.94
CA SER A 256 -23.59 -1.27 5.58
C SER A 256 -22.09 -1.01 5.37
N LYS A 257 -21.23 -1.69 6.13
CA LYS A 257 -19.76 -1.62 5.95
C LYS A 257 -19.31 -2.13 4.59
N ASP A 258 -20.01 -3.13 4.05
CA ASP A 258 -19.66 -3.74 2.78
C ASP A 258 -20.00 -2.78 1.64
N ILE A 259 -21.20 -2.18 1.67
CA ILE A 259 -21.62 -1.11 0.73
C ILE A 259 -20.66 0.09 0.82
N GLN A 260 -20.28 0.48 2.03
CA GLN A 260 -19.35 1.58 2.25
C GLN A 260 -17.98 1.31 1.60
N MET A 261 -17.49 0.07 1.57
CA MET A 261 -16.23 -0.25 0.91
C MET A 261 -16.26 0.06 -0.59
N TYR A 262 -17.34 -0.30 -1.30
CA TYR A 262 -17.51 0.06 -2.71
C TYR A 262 -17.57 1.58 -2.92
N LYS A 263 -18.25 2.31 -2.02
CA LYS A 263 -18.29 3.78 -2.06
C LYS A 263 -16.91 4.39 -1.83
N ARG A 264 -16.13 3.85 -0.89
CA ARG A 264 -14.76 4.31 -0.64
C ARG A 264 -13.87 4.13 -1.86
N ILE A 265 -13.95 3.01 -2.56
CA ILE A 265 -13.17 2.79 -3.80
C ILE A 265 -13.54 3.85 -4.85
N SER A 266 -14.83 4.07 -5.11
CA SER A 266 -15.25 5.02 -6.15
C SER A 266 -15.05 6.49 -5.79
N GLN A 267 -15.11 6.84 -4.51
CA GLN A 267 -14.77 8.18 -4.03
C GLN A 267 -13.26 8.35 -3.79
N GLY A 268 -12.49 7.27 -3.98
CA GLY A 268 -11.07 7.20 -3.68
C GLY A 268 -10.75 7.57 -2.25
N GLN A 269 -11.39 7.00 -1.22
CA GLN A 269 -11.18 7.30 0.20
C GLN A 269 -10.30 6.21 0.86
N PRO A 270 -8.97 6.30 0.73
CA PRO A 270 -8.08 5.23 1.19
C PRO A 270 -7.89 5.21 2.70
N GLU A 271 -7.91 6.39 3.33
CA GLU A 271 -7.65 6.56 4.76
C GLU A 271 -8.77 6.01 5.63
N ARG A 272 -8.40 5.57 6.83
CA ARG A 272 -9.34 5.16 7.89
C ARG A 272 -9.42 6.26 8.95
N TYR A 273 -10.56 6.94 9.02
CA TYR A 273 -10.71 8.11 9.88
C TYR A 273 -11.07 7.71 11.31
N MET A 274 -10.07 7.69 12.18
CA MET A 274 -10.21 7.27 13.57
C MET A 274 -10.52 8.45 14.49
N GLY A 275 -11.53 8.30 15.35
CA GLY A 275 -11.89 9.32 16.35
C GLY A 275 -12.47 10.63 15.80
N LYS A 276 -12.64 10.74 14.49
CA LYS A 276 -13.20 11.90 13.78
C LYS A 276 -14.34 11.48 12.90
N ASN A 277 -15.31 12.34 12.70
CA ASN A 277 -16.55 11.95 12.05
C ASN A 277 -17.01 12.89 10.95
N ASN A 278 -16.33 14.02 10.71
CA ASN A 278 -16.67 14.92 9.61
C ASN A 278 -15.55 14.92 8.58
N ILE A 279 -15.94 14.99 7.31
CA ILE A 279 -15.03 15.18 6.18
C ILE A 279 -15.53 16.39 5.40
N LEU A 280 -14.63 17.32 5.12
CA LEU A 280 -14.81 18.40 4.17
C LEU A 280 -13.84 18.17 3.01
N THR A 281 -14.36 18.03 1.79
CA THR A 281 -13.58 17.96 0.56
C THR A 281 -13.87 19.19 -0.29
N VAL A 282 -12.81 19.89 -0.69
CA VAL A 282 -12.89 21.08 -1.52
C VAL A 282 -11.97 20.94 -2.72
N SER A 283 -12.52 21.10 -3.91
CA SER A 283 -11.81 21.20 -5.18
C SER A 283 -12.61 22.06 -6.15
N PRO A 284 -12.02 22.50 -7.27
CA PRO A 284 -12.73 23.32 -8.23
C PRO A 284 -14.05 22.69 -8.73
N ASP A 285 -14.14 21.36 -8.79
CA ASP A 285 -15.32 20.64 -9.27
C ASP A 285 -16.22 20.08 -8.16
N LEU A 286 -15.81 20.18 -6.89
CA LEU A 286 -16.50 19.54 -5.77
C LEU A 286 -16.35 20.33 -4.48
N VAL A 287 -17.48 20.62 -3.85
CA VAL A 287 -17.54 21.01 -2.44
C VAL A 287 -18.45 20.01 -1.74
N SER A 288 -17.87 19.16 -0.89
CA SER A 288 -18.60 18.09 -0.22
C SER A 288 -18.30 18.07 1.26
N TRP A 289 -19.36 18.08 2.06
CA TRP A 289 -19.28 17.84 3.50
C TRP A 289 -20.06 16.58 3.84
N THR A 290 -19.43 15.66 4.57
CA THR A 290 -20.04 14.38 4.95
C THR A 290 -19.77 14.11 6.43
N GLN A 291 -20.83 13.73 7.16
CA GLN A 291 -20.76 13.29 8.54
C GLN A 291 -21.03 11.78 8.66
N TYR A 292 -20.18 11.11 9.42
CA TYR A 292 -20.29 9.72 9.81
C TYR A 292 -20.78 9.58 11.25
N GLU A 293 -21.32 8.41 11.56
CA GLU A 293 -21.73 8.09 12.92
C GLU A 293 -20.50 7.85 13.81
N PRO A 294 -20.36 8.57 14.95
CA PRO A 294 -19.28 8.33 15.89
C PRO A 294 -19.29 6.88 16.37
N GLN A 295 -18.11 6.27 16.42
CA GLN A 295 -17.95 4.93 16.99
C GLN A 295 -17.62 5.07 18.46
N TYR A 296 -18.44 4.46 19.33
CA TYR A 296 -18.23 4.49 20.78
C TYR A 296 -17.62 3.20 21.31
N ALA A 297 -16.78 3.34 22.33
CA ALA A 297 -16.21 2.21 23.04
C ALA A 297 -17.33 1.42 23.71
N ARG A 298 -17.24 0.09 23.70
CA ARG A 298 -18.24 -0.80 24.31
C ARG A 298 -17.63 -1.59 25.46
N LYS A 299 -18.41 -1.77 26.53
CA LYS A 299 -18.09 -2.68 27.63
C LYS A 299 -18.28 -4.14 27.19
N ARG A 300 -17.84 -5.09 28.01
CA ARG A 300 -17.97 -6.54 27.74
C ARG A 300 -19.44 -6.99 27.60
N ASP A 301 -20.36 -6.29 28.23
CA ASP A 301 -21.81 -6.53 28.14
C ASP A 301 -22.45 -5.95 26.86
N GLY A 302 -21.67 -5.29 26.01
CA GLY A 302 -22.14 -4.67 24.77
C GLY A 302 -22.72 -3.25 24.92
N SER A 303 -22.85 -2.75 26.15
CA SER A 303 -23.28 -1.37 26.42
C SER A 303 -22.17 -0.36 26.09
N VAL A 304 -22.56 0.89 25.83
CA VAL A 304 -21.61 1.97 25.55
C VAL A 304 -20.83 2.31 26.83
N ALA A 305 -19.50 2.38 26.70
CA ALA A 305 -18.64 2.82 27.78
C ALA A 305 -18.82 4.34 27.97
N THR A 306 -18.99 4.75 29.23
CA THR A 306 -19.18 6.14 29.62
C THR A 306 -18.02 6.61 30.48
N ASP A 307 -17.66 7.89 30.36
CA ASP A 307 -16.68 8.54 31.23
C ASP A 307 -17.23 8.75 32.66
N SER A 308 -16.42 9.34 33.53
CA SER A 308 -16.80 9.68 34.91
C SER A 308 -17.96 10.69 35.01
N MET A 309 -18.30 11.37 33.93
CA MET A 309 -19.41 12.32 33.83
C MET A 309 -20.65 11.71 33.15
N GLY A 310 -20.60 10.44 32.73
CA GLY A 310 -21.69 9.76 32.04
C GLY A 310 -21.74 9.98 30.52
N ASN A 311 -20.76 10.66 29.91
CA ASN A 311 -20.70 10.86 28.46
C ASN A 311 -20.14 9.61 27.77
N ALA A 312 -20.67 9.29 26.58
CA ALA A 312 -20.18 8.17 25.78
C ALA A 312 -18.73 8.40 25.33
N ILE A 313 -17.86 7.40 25.56
CA ILE A 313 -16.45 7.44 25.19
C ILE A 313 -16.31 7.05 23.72
N ILE A 314 -15.68 7.90 22.91
CA ILE A 314 -15.36 7.61 21.49
C ILE A 314 -14.30 6.50 21.42
N ASP A 315 -14.48 5.52 20.54
CA ASP A 315 -13.53 4.45 20.28
C ASP A 315 -12.49 4.93 19.23
N PRO A 316 -11.24 5.21 19.61
CA PRO A 316 -10.21 5.64 18.67
C PRO A 316 -9.69 4.50 17.79
N ARG A 317 -10.13 3.24 17.99
CA ARG A 317 -9.66 2.07 17.23
C ARG A 317 -10.56 1.73 16.05
N ARG A 318 -11.74 2.35 15.96
CA ARG A 318 -12.73 2.12 14.90
C ARG A 318 -12.80 3.32 14.00
N ALA A 319 -12.61 3.10 12.70
CA ALA A 319 -12.75 4.15 11.72
C ALA A 319 -14.24 4.43 11.47
N THR A 320 -14.61 5.71 11.49
CA THR A 320 -16.00 6.14 11.30
C THR A 320 -16.44 5.95 9.85
N ASN A 321 -15.52 6.12 8.89
CA ASN A 321 -15.76 5.94 7.47
C ASN A 321 -15.72 4.49 6.98
N ASP A 322 -15.56 3.51 7.88
CA ASP A 322 -15.84 2.09 7.59
C ASP A 322 -17.36 1.84 7.47
N TYR A 323 -18.20 2.78 7.92
CA TYR A 323 -19.65 2.71 7.81
C TYR A 323 -20.21 3.77 6.86
N LEU A 324 -21.45 3.56 6.40
CA LEU A 324 -22.14 4.53 5.55
C LEU A 324 -22.26 5.89 6.27
N PRO A 325 -22.20 7.00 5.53
CA PRO A 325 -22.37 8.33 6.11
C PRO A 325 -23.78 8.46 6.72
N ASN A 326 -23.88 9.17 7.84
CA ASN A 326 -25.18 9.47 8.42
C ASN A 326 -25.91 10.49 7.55
N PHE A 327 -25.24 11.60 7.20
CA PHE A 327 -25.73 12.59 6.26
C PHE A 327 -24.60 13.43 5.68
N GLY A 328 -24.88 14.20 4.64
CA GLY A 328 -23.92 15.11 4.03
C GLY A 328 -24.56 15.99 2.95
N VAL A 329 -23.79 16.94 2.45
CA VAL A 329 -24.17 17.85 1.35
C VAL A 329 -23.03 17.90 0.36
N GLU A 330 -23.34 17.79 -0.93
CA GLU A 330 -22.37 17.77 -2.01
C GLU A 330 -22.82 18.69 -3.15
N LEU A 331 -21.99 19.67 -3.48
CA LEU A 331 -22.07 20.44 -4.72
C LEU A 331 -21.02 19.89 -5.67
N LYS A 332 -21.45 19.24 -6.76
CA LYS A 332 -20.55 18.60 -7.73
C LYS A 332 -20.80 19.12 -9.14
N TYR A 333 -19.72 19.37 -9.87
CA TYR A 333 -19.71 19.60 -11.31
C TYR A 333 -19.44 18.29 -12.05
N GLY A 334 -20.06 18.09 -13.21
CA GLY A 334 -19.74 16.96 -14.09
C GLY A 334 -20.71 15.79 -13.99
N ILE A 335 -20.66 14.89 -14.97
CA ILE A 335 -21.52 13.70 -15.06
C ILE A 335 -20.66 12.51 -15.52
N GLU A 336 -19.86 12.03 -14.59
CA GLU A 336 -18.91 10.94 -14.82
C GLU A 336 -19.61 9.62 -15.22
N GLY A 337 -20.87 9.43 -14.85
CA GLY A 337 -21.65 8.23 -15.20
C GLY A 337 -21.81 8.00 -16.71
N ILE A 338 -21.66 9.04 -17.53
CA ILE A 338 -21.72 8.92 -18.99
C ILE A 338 -20.36 9.22 -19.65
N ASN A 339 -19.27 9.05 -18.89
CA ASN A 339 -17.89 9.36 -19.28
C ASN A 339 -17.56 10.86 -19.41
N TYR A 340 -18.45 11.77 -18.99
CA TYR A 340 -18.21 13.21 -19.17
C TYR A 340 -17.53 13.84 -17.94
N PRO A 341 -16.22 14.16 -18.02
CA PRO A 341 -15.48 14.76 -16.91
C PRO A 341 -16.02 16.13 -16.48
N SER A 342 -15.60 16.55 -15.29
CA SER A 342 -15.88 17.87 -14.70
C SER A 342 -15.57 19.02 -15.66
N PHE A 343 -16.31 20.13 -15.52
CA PHE A 343 -16.28 21.35 -16.35
C PHE A 343 -16.75 21.25 -17.79
N TRP A 344 -16.72 20.06 -18.39
CA TRP A 344 -17.19 19.87 -19.77
C TRP A 344 -18.72 19.76 -19.85
N SER A 345 -19.36 19.05 -18.91
CA SER A 345 -20.79 18.71 -19.01
C SER A 345 -21.77 19.82 -18.62
N ASN A 346 -21.27 21.01 -18.26
CA ASN A 346 -22.07 22.20 -17.86
C ASN A 346 -23.18 21.95 -16.86
N ARG A 347 -22.99 20.92 -16.03
CA ARG A 347 -23.97 20.50 -15.04
C ARG A 347 -23.37 20.61 -13.66
N MET A 348 -24.00 21.45 -12.85
CA MET A 348 -23.74 21.54 -11.42
C MET A 348 -24.92 20.95 -10.64
N THR A 349 -24.64 20.06 -9.71
CA THR A 349 -25.66 19.35 -8.92
C THR A 349 -25.43 19.58 -7.44
N LEU A 350 -26.44 20.07 -6.74
CA LEU A 350 -26.47 20.15 -5.28
C LEU A 350 -27.25 18.96 -4.72
N SER A 351 -26.58 18.10 -3.96
CA SER A 351 -27.13 16.85 -3.45
C SER A 351 -27.05 16.75 -1.94
N ALA A 352 -28.09 16.19 -1.33
CA ALA A 352 -28.05 15.64 0.01
C ALA A 352 -27.59 14.18 -0.04
N ILE A 353 -26.67 13.81 0.85
CA ILE A 353 -26.19 12.45 1.05
C ILE A 353 -26.89 11.91 2.30
N TRP A 354 -27.46 10.72 2.21
CA TRP A 354 -28.04 10.00 3.33
C TRP A 354 -27.74 8.51 3.17
N LYS A 355 -26.86 7.96 4.02
CA LYS A 355 -26.42 6.56 3.93
C LYS A 355 -25.90 6.18 2.54
N ASN A 356 -26.57 5.25 1.88
CA ASN A 356 -26.29 4.71 0.56
C ASN A 356 -26.98 5.49 -0.57
N VAL A 357 -27.63 6.61 -0.25
CA VAL A 357 -28.44 7.40 -1.18
C VAL A 357 -27.85 8.80 -1.31
N LYS A 358 -27.85 9.32 -2.54
CA LYS A 358 -27.56 10.72 -2.85
C LYS A 358 -28.67 11.25 -3.75
N PHE A 359 -29.39 12.27 -3.30
CA PHE A 359 -30.43 12.92 -4.10
C PHE A 359 -30.21 14.41 -4.13
N GLY A 360 -30.42 15.03 -5.29
CA GLY A 360 -30.11 16.42 -5.48
C GLY A 360 -30.86 17.09 -6.60
N PHE A 361 -30.65 18.40 -6.68
CA PHE A 361 -31.14 19.25 -7.75
C PHE A 361 -29.98 19.59 -8.69
N ILE A 362 -30.27 19.51 -9.98
CA ILE A 362 -29.42 20.10 -11.00
C ILE A 362 -29.74 21.58 -11.01
N LEU A 363 -28.71 22.42 -10.88
CA LEU A 363 -28.87 23.86 -10.77
C LEU A 363 -29.00 24.49 -12.16
N PRO A 364 -29.85 25.52 -12.33
CA PRO A 364 -30.07 26.21 -13.60
C PRO A 364 -28.95 27.22 -13.88
N THR A 365 -27.72 26.75 -13.89
CA THR A 365 -26.53 27.58 -14.07
C THR A 365 -25.39 26.76 -14.64
N ASP A 366 -24.56 27.42 -15.45
CA ASP A 366 -23.25 26.93 -15.87
C ASP A 366 -22.18 27.09 -14.77
N GLY A 367 -22.49 27.74 -13.65
CA GLY A 367 -21.59 27.91 -12.51
C GLY A 367 -20.33 28.68 -12.90
N TRP A 368 -19.16 28.12 -12.58
CA TRP A 368 -17.85 28.65 -13.02
C TRP A 368 -17.29 27.86 -14.21
N ALA A 369 -18.19 27.51 -15.12
CA ALA A 369 -17.98 27.00 -16.45
C ALA A 369 -16.78 27.59 -17.21
N SER A 370 -16.58 28.92 -17.11
CA SER A 370 -15.48 29.62 -17.80
C SER A 370 -14.10 29.09 -17.41
N PHE A 371 -13.97 28.46 -16.23
CA PHE A 371 -12.73 27.83 -15.79
C PHE A 371 -12.19 26.79 -16.79
N SER A 372 -13.07 26.12 -17.54
CA SER A 372 -12.69 25.19 -18.61
C SER A 372 -11.97 25.87 -19.77
N GLU A 373 -12.45 27.04 -20.17
CA GLU A 373 -11.89 27.84 -21.25
C GLU A 373 -10.64 28.60 -20.75
N ASP A 374 -10.75 29.27 -19.61
CA ASP A 374 -9.71 30.14 -19.05
C ASP A 374 -8.47 29.37 -18.59
N VAL A 375 -8.65 28.19 -17.97
CA VAL A 375 -7.56 27.43 -17.33
C VAL A 375 -7.12 26.25 -18.18
N TYR A 376 -8.06 25.56 -18.84
CA TYR A 376 -7.75 24.35 -19.60
C TYR A 376 -7.80 24.55 -21.12
N ASN A 377 -8.18 25.74 -21.61
CA ASN A 377 -8.29 26.07 -23.03
C ASN A 377 -9.16 25.07 -23.82
N GLN A 378 -10.30 24.70 -23.23
CA GLN A 378 -11.24 23.73 -23.79
C GLN A 378 -12.45 24.47 -24.36
N GLN A 379 -12.73 24.29 -25.65
CA GLN A 379 -13.93 24.84 -26.27
C GLN A 379 -15.17 24.04 -25.85
N ARG A 380 -16.18 24.74 -25.35
CA ARG A 380 -17.41 24.14 -24.83
C ARG A 380 -18.58 24.38 -25.77
N THR A 381 -19.35 23.32 -25.99
CA THR A 381 -20.55 23.33 -26.85
C THR A 381 -21.81 22.94 -26.10
N MET A 382 -21.69 22.46 -24.86
CA MET A 382 -22.84 22.12 -24.03
C MET A 382 -23.44 23.36 -23.39
N THR A 383 -24.70 23.28 -22.97
CA THR A 383 -25.37 24.35 -22.23
C THR A 383 -26.18 23.81 -21.05
N TYR A 384 -26.77 24.73 -20.28
CA TYR A 384 -27.66 24.47 -19.16
C TYR A 384 -29.10 24.88 -19.51
N ALA A 385 -30.04 24.51 -18.64
CA ALA A 385 -31.45 24.84 -18.76
C ALA A 385 -32.01 25.19 -17.37
N GLY A 386 -33.27 24.87 -17.11
CA GLY A 386 -33.89 25.05 -15.80
C GLY A 386 -33.36 24.10 -14.72
N VAL A 387 -34.08 24.08 -13.59
CA VAL A 387 -33.79 23.16 -12.49
C VAL A 387 -33.97 21.73 -12.99
N GLY A 388 -33.18 20.79 -12.47
CA GLY A 388 -33.37 19.37 -12.69
C GLY A 388 -33.31 18.56 -11.40
N ILE A 389 -33.50 17.26 -11.53
CA ILE A 389 -33.33 16.28 -10.45
C ILE A 389 -32.20 15.32 -10.80
N ALA A 390 -31.47 14.88 -9.79
CA ALA A 390 -30.43 13.86 -9.93
C ALA A 390 -30.42 12.94 -8.72
N GLY A 391 -30.05 11.68 -8.94
CA GLY A 391 -29.99 10.66 -7.91
C GLY A 391 -28.86 9.67 -8.12
N THR A 392 -28.34 9.13 -7.03
CA THR A 392 -27.45 7.97 -7.00
C THR A 392 -27.85 7.07 -5.83
N LEU A 393 -28.02 5.79 -6.12
CA LEU A 393 -28.54 4.79 -5.18
C LEU A 393 -27.65 3.55 -5.26
N ASP A 394 -27.10 3.14 -4.12
CA ASP A 394 -26.36 1.88 -4.00
C ASP A 394 -27.21 0.90 -3.17
N PHE A 395 -27.68 -0.21 -3.74
CA PHE A 395 -28.46 -1.19 -2.98
C PHE A 395 -27.98 -2.62 -3.20
N PRO A 396 -27.95 -3.46 -2.15
CA PRO A 396 -27.63 -4.87 -2.29
C PRO A 396 -28.83 -5.64 -2.87
N PHE A 397 -28.58 -6.58 -3.78
CA PHE A 397 -29.61 -7.52 -4.24
C PHE A 397 -29.26 -8.93 -3.78
N ALA A 398 -30.01 -9.44 -2.80
CA ALA A 398 -29.65 -10.62 -2.03
C ALA A 398 -29.89 -11.99 -2.73
N VAL A 399 -30.10 -12.00 -4.05
CA VAL A 399 -30.50 -13.23 -4.77
C VAL A 399 -29.30 -14.15 -5.07
N ILE A 400 -28.07 -13.65 -5.06
CA ILE A 400 -26.86 -14.46 -5.21
C ILE A 400 -26.04 -14.38 -3.89
N PRO A 401 -25.74 -15.50 -3.21
CA PRO A 401 -24.93 -15.48 -2.00
C PRO A 401 -23.54 -14.88 -2.29
N ARG A 402 -23.08 -13.94 -1.46
CA ARG A 402 -21.84 -13.14 -1.64
C ARG A 402 -21.88 -12.15 -2.82
N SER A 403 -23.05 -11.89 -3.42
CA SER A 403 -23.15 -10.89 -4.48
C SER A 403 -23.41 -9.48 -3.93
N ASP A 404 -22.44 -8.62 -4.17
CA ASP A 404 -22.50 -7.46 -5.05
C ASP A 404 -23.59 -6.39 -4.84
N VAL A 405 -23.25 -5.17 -5.25
CA VAL A 405 -24.05 -3.95 -5.05
C VAL A 405 -24.51 -3.44 -6.41
N PHE A 406 -25.78 -3.09 -6.53
CA PHE A 406 -26.28 -2.37 -7.69
C PHE A 406 -26.11 -0.87 -7.46
N GLN A 407 -25.45 -0.20 -8.39
CA GLN A 407 -25.36 1.25 -8.44
C GLN A 407 -26.30 1.75 -9.52
N VAL A 408 -27.24 2.62 -9.14
CA VAL A 408 -28.15 3.31 -10.05
C VAL A 408 -27.87 4.80 -9.97
N GLN A 409 -27.65 5.44 -11.11
CA GLN A 409 -27.53 6.88 -11.24
C GLN A 409 -28.53 7.39 -12.26
N PHE A 410 -29.17 8.52 -12.00
CA PHE A 410 -30.04 9.17 -12.98
C PHE A 410 -30.00 10.69 -12.83
N GLY A 411 -30.41 11.38 -13.90
CA GLY A 411 -30.61 12.82 -13.89
C GLY A 411 -31.57 13.26 -14.99
N TYR A 412 -32.36 14.30 -14.72
CA TYR A 412 -33.29 14.90 -15.67
C TYR A 412 -33.34 16.41 -15.46
N VAL A 413 -33.26 17.20 -16.53
CA VAL A 413 -33.29 18.67 -16.50
C VAL A 413 -34.62 19.17 -17.06
N PHE A 414 -35.29 20.09 -16.35
CA PHE A 414 -36.53 20.70 -16.81
C PHE A 414 -36.28 22.05 -17.49
N GLY A 415 -37.22 22.47 -18.35
CA GLY A 415 -37.20 23.76 -19.03
C GLY A 415 -36.32 23.81 -20.27
N ASP A 416 -36.41 24.91 -21.00
CA ASP A 416 -35.72 25.11 -22.26
C ASP A 416 -34.24 25.44 -22.05
N ALA A 417 -33.42 25.17 -23.06
CA ALA A 417 -32.01 25.55 -23.01
C ALA A 417 -31.85 27.06 -22.92
N ILE A 418 -30.84 27.50 -22.17
CA ILE A 418 -30.41 28.89 -22.12
C ILE A 418 -29.10 28.98 -22.91
N ALA A 419 -28.86 30.11 -23.57
CA ALA A 419 -27.59 30.34 -24.28
C ALA A 419 -26.40 30.17 -23.32
N GLY A 420 -25.44 29.33 -23.67
CA GLY A 420 -24.25 29.09 -22.86
C GLY A 420 -23.18 30.16 -23.10
N ASN A 421 -22.39 30.48 -22.07
CA ASN A 421 -21.30 31.47 -22.18
C ASN A 421 -20.21 31.09 -23.21
N GLY A 422 -20.07 29.82 -23.58
CA GLY A 422 -19.01 29.33 -24.49
C GLY A 422 -19.26 29.63 -25.98
N ASN A 423 -20.49 29.98 -26.37
CA ASN A 423 -20.86 30.38 -27.74
C ASN A 423 -20.99 31.91 -27.88
N SER A 424 -20.15 32.66 -27.16
CA SER A 424 -20.11 34.13 -27.13
C SER A 424 -19.85 34.84 -28.47
N ASN A 425 -19.65 34.08 -29.55
CA ASN A 425 -19.39 34.60 -30.90
C ASN A 425 -20.64 34.64 -31.79
N VAL A 426 -21.82 34.25 -31.28
CA VAL A 426 -23.07 34.42 -32.02
C VAL A 426 -23.55 35.85 -31.83
N ASP A 427 -23.50 36.64 -32.90
CA ASP A 427 -24.12 37.97 -32.93
C ASP A 427 -25.64 37.81 -32.82
N THR A 428 -26.20 38.13 -31.66
CA THR A 428 -27.64 38.02 -31.40
C THR A 428 -28.41 39.26 -31.85
N ASP A 429 -27.77 40.24 -32.50
CA ASP A 429 -28.47 41.35 -33.12
C ASP A 429 -29.32 40.82 -34.30
N PRO A 430 -30.66 40.94 -34.23
CA PRO A 430 -31.57 40.42 -35.25
C PRO A 430 -31.31 40.97 -36.65
N PHE A 431 -30.69 42.15 -36.76
CA PHE A 431 -30.44 42.82 -38.04
C PHE A 431 -29.13 42.39 -38.71
N THR A 432 -28.21 41.78 -37.97
CA THR A 432 -26.92 41.27 -38.47
C THR A 432 -26.79 39.75 -38.31
N PHE A 433 -27.74 39.11 -37.63
CA PHE A 433 -27.76 37.66 -37.40
C PHE A 433 -27.73 36.89 -38.71
N GLN A 434 -26.69 36.06 -38.86
CA GLN A 434 -26.61 35.05 -39.91
C GLN A 434 -26.79 33.67 -39.29
N ARG A 435 -27.84 32.97 -39.71
CA ARG A 435 -28.09 31.59 -39.29
C ARG A 435 -26.91 30.72 -39.70
N SER A 436 -26.20 30.19 -38.73
CA SER A 436 -25.16 29.19 -38.92
C SER A 436 -25.66 27.83 -38.46
N ALA A 437 -25.50 26.81 -39.31
CA ALA A 437 -25.72 25.42 -38.92
C ALA A 437 -24.61 24.88 -37.99
N LEU A 438 -23.51 25.62 -37.86
CA LEU A 438 -22.35 25.27 -37.02
C LEU A 438 -22.47 25.82 -35.59
N ASN A 439 -23.41 26.73 -35.33
CA ASN A 439 -23.60 27.37 -34.02
C ASN A 439 -24.78 26.70 -33.30
N ASN A 440 -24.57 25.48 -32.84
CA ASN A 440 -25.55 24.76 -32.02
C ASN A 440 -25.05 24.64 -30.58
N ASP A 441 -25.98 24.82 -29.64
CA ASP A 441 -25.82 24.50 -28.23
C ASP A 441 -26.39 23.11 -27.96
N TYR A 442 -25.76 22.34 -27.08
CA TYR A 442 -26.21 20.98 -26.76
C TYR A 442 -26.62 20.86 -25.30
N LEU A 443 -27.88 20.45 -25.07
CA LEU A 443 -28.42 20.27 -23.73
C LEU A 443 -28.61 18.78 -23.45
N MET A 444 -27.95 18.28 -22.40
CA MET A 444 -28.28 16.93 -21.93
C MET A 444 -29.56 16.98 -21.10
N ARG A 445 -30.65 16.47 -21.67
CA ARG A 445 -31.96 16.39 -21.05
C ARG A 445 -32.03 15.34 -19.96
N PHE A 446 -31.51 14.14 -20.25
CA PHE A 446 -31.64 12.96 -19.39
C PHE A 446 -30.36 12.13 -19.39
N ASN A 447 -30.05 11.50 -18.25
CA ASN A 447 -29.06 10.43 -18.16
C ASN A 447 -29.49 9.35 -17.17
N THR A 448 -29.07 8.12 -17.42
CA THR A 448 -29.26 6.97 -16.53
C THR A 448 -28.08 6.01 -16.63
N GLN A 449 -27.74 5.37 -15.52
CA GLN A 449 -26.76 4.31 -15.45
C GLN A 449 -27.24 3.28 -14.41
N VAL A 450 -27.17 2.02 -14.77
CA VAL A 450 -27.45 0.89 -13.88
C VAL A 450 -26.30 -0.10 -14.01
N HIS A 451 -25.48 -0.19 -12.97
CA HIS A 451 -24.33 -1.08 -12.91
C HIS A 451 -24.52 -2.13 -11.82
N TYR A 452 -24.20 -3.37 -12.16
CA TYR A 452 -23.89 -4.41 -11.21
C TYR A 452 -22.41 -4.32 -10.84
N THR A 453 -22.11 -4.21 -9.55
CA THR A 453 -20.76 -4.00 -9.05
C THR A 453 -20.29 -5.13 -8.15
N PHE A 454 -19.15 -5.71 -8.50
CA PHE A 454 -18.42 -6.68 -7.68
C PHE A 454 -16.99 -6.21 -7.42
N GLY A 455 -16.34 -6.78 -6.43
CA GLY A 455 -15.00 -6.36 -6.07
C GLY A 455 -14.22 -7.40 -5.30
N ILE A 456 -12.91 -7.28 -5.40
CA ILE A 456 -11.95 -8.14 -4.71
C ILE A 456 -10.92 -7.27 -4.00
N SER A 457 -10.55 -7.67 -2.79
CA SER A 457 -9.32 -7.21 -2.16
C SER A 457 -8.21 -8.18 -2.50
N ILE A 458 -7.02 -7.66 -2.79
CA ILE A 458 -5.78 -8.44 -2.81
C ILE A 458 -5.06 -8.06 -1.51
N ASP A 459 -4.90 -9.04 -0.64
CA ASP A 459 -4.44 -8.83 0.75
C ASP A 459 -5.39 -7.87 1.50
N GLU A 460 -4.85 -7.00 2.35
CA GLU A 460 -5.61 -6.00 3.11
C GLU A 460 -5.55 -4.59 2.48
N ASP A 461 -4.71 -4.41 1.45
CA ASP A 461 -4.21 -3.09 1.07
C ASP A 461 -4.58 -2.65 -0.35
N TYR A 462 -5.01 -3.58 -1.19
CA TYR A 462 -5.31 -3.35 -2.60
C TYR A 462 -6.75 -3.71 -2.88
N PHE A 463 -7.51 -2.76 -3.40
CA PHE A 463 -8.93 -2.95 -3.70
C PHE A 463 -9.17 -2.77 -5.18
N MET A 464 -9.90 -3.73 -5.77
CA MET A 464 -10.38 -3.65 -7.14
C MET A 464 -11.91 -3.77 -7.16
N ARG A 465 -12.53 -2.89 -7.95
CA ARG A 465 -13.97 -2.86 -8.15
C ARG A 465 -14.25 -2.93 -9.65
N PHE A 466 -15.16 -3.81 -10.02
CA PHE A 466 -15.63 -4.03 -11.37
C PHE A 466 -17.11 -3.68 -11.41
N SER A 467 -17.52 -2.93 -12.43
CA SER A 467 -18.91 -2.58 -12.63
C SER A 467 -19.28 -2.85 -14.08
N VAL A 468 -20.44 -3.47 -14.31
CA VAL A 468 -20.95 -3.78 -15.64
C VAL A 468 -22.44 -3.52 -15.69
N GLY A 469 -22.92 -2.93 -16.78
CA GLY A 469 -24.36 -2.74 -16.97
C GLY A 469 -24.68 -1.81 -18.12
N GLY A 470 -25.79 -1.09 -17.98
CA GLY A 470 -26.30 -0.19 -19.02
C GLY A 470 -26.12 1.27 -18.64
N THR A 471 -25.76 2.09 -19.62
CA THR A 471 -25.77 3.55 -19.49
C THR A 471 -26.53 4.13 -20.69
N GLY A 472 -27.22 5.24 -20.47
CA GLY A 472 -27.87 5.98 -21.55
C GLY A 472 -28.07 7.45 -21.22
N TYR A 473 -28.13 8.28 -22.25
CA TYR A 473 -28.42 9.71 -22.14
C TYR A 473 -29.18 10.21 -23.36
N SER A 474 -29.87 11.34 -23.18
CA SER A 474 -30.52 12.07 -24.26
C SER A 474 -29.89 13.45 -24.38
N MET A 475 -29.49 13.79 -25.60
CA MET A 475 -28.91 15.07 -25.97
C MET A 475 -29.85 15.81 -26.91
N GLU A 476 -30.19 17.04 -26.58
CA GLU A 476 -30.95 17.95 -27.44
C GLU A 476 -30.00 18.92 -28.12
N THR A 477 -30.30 19.22 -29.38
CA THR A 477 -29.61 20.21 -30.19
C THR A 477 -30.47 21.46 -30.25
N TRP A 478 -29.91 22.57 -29.81
CA TRP A 478 -30.56 23.87 -29.78
C TRP A 478 -29.81 24.82 -30.71
N GLY A 479 -30.54 25.66 -31.44
CA GLY A 479 -29.91 26.60 -32.35
C GLY A 479 -30.66 27.91 -32.44
N TYR A 480 -29.90 28.97 -32.73
CA TYR A 480 -30.42 30.33 -32.80
C TYR A 480 -31.25 30.53 -34.07
N GLU A 481 -32.44 31.11 -33.90
CA GLU A 481 -33.41 31.40 -34.95
C GLU A 481 -34.04 32.78 -34.70
N ILE A 482 -34.21 33.58 -35.75
CA ILE A 482 -34.95 34.85 -35.65
C ILE A 482 -36.44 34.51 -35.57
N ASN A 483 -37.18 35.13 -34.66
CA ASN A 483 -38.63 35.03 -34.64
C ASN A 483 -39.25 35.62 -35.93
N ASP A 484 -40.45 35.16 -36.28
CA ASP A 484 -41.17 35.68 -37.46
C ASP A 484 -41.87 37.03 -37.18
N ASP A 485 -41.65 37.64 -36.01
CA ASP A 485 -42.25 38.93 -35.65
C ASP A 485 -41.45 40.08 -36.25
N LEU A 486 -42.02 40.70 -37.28
CA LEU A 486 -41.39 41.81 -38.00
C LEU A 486 -41.42 43.13 -37.21
N GLU A 487 -42.27 43.25 -36.17
CA GLU A 487 -42.37 44.46 -35.35
C GLU A 487 -41.35 44.48 -34.19
N ASP A 488 -40.94 43.30 -33.72
CA ASP A 488 -39.93 43.11 -32.67
C ASP A 488 -39.06 41.86 -32.97
N PRO A 489 -38.17 41.95 -33.96
CA PRO A 489 -37.34 40.83 -34.36
C PRO A 489 -36.41 40.46 -33.19
N LYS A 490 -36.39 39.18 -32.82
CA LYS A 490 -35.59 38.64 -31.70
C LYS A 490 -34.97 37.32 -32.11
N VAL A 491 -33.69 37.15 -31.78
CA VAL A 491 -32.99 35.87 -31.93
C VAL A 491 -33.28 35.01 -30.69
N ASN A 492 -34.04 33.94 -30.88
CA ASN A 492 -34.39 32.97 -29.85
C ASN A 492 -33.62 31.66 -30.05
N LEU A 493 -33.40 30.94 -28.95
CA LEU A 493 -32.81 29.60 -28.98
C LEU A 493 -33.94 28.57 -29.05
N ASN A 494 -34.01 27.81 -30.14
CA ASN A 494 -35.06 26.82 -30.38
C ASN A 494 -34.48 25.41 -30.46
N GLU A 495 -35.24 24.42 -29.98
CA GLU A 495 -34.90 23.00 -30.14
C GLU A 495 -34.99 22.61 -31.62
N ARG A 496 -33.91 22.06 -32.17
CA ARG A 496 -33.82 21.54 -33.54
C ARG A 496 -33.98 20.03 -33.62
N GLY A 497 -33.71 19.33 -32.52
CA GLY A 497 -33.93 17.88 -32.42
C GLY A 497 -33.24 17.25 -31.22
N SER A 498 -33.53 15.97 -31.00
CA SER A 498 -33.02 15.19 -29.88
C SER A 498 -32.42 13.87 -30.36
N GLU A 499 -31.31 13.45 -29.76
CA GLU A 499 -30.71 12.13 -29.95
C GLU A 499 -30.66 11.38 -28.62
N PHE A 500 -31.03 10.10 -28.63
CA PHE A 500 -30.82 9.19 -27.50
C PHE A 500 -29.65 8.26 -27.79
N VAL A 501 -28.72 8.18 -26.84
CA VAL A 501 -27.54 7.33 -26.91
C VAL A 501 -27.56 6.38 -25.73
N GLY A 502 -27.57 5.08 -25.99
CA GLY A 502 -27.60 4.06 -24.94
C GLY A 502 -26.84 2.82 -25.35
N GLY A 503 -26.30 2.10 -24.36
CA GLY A 503 -25.50 0.92 -24.63
C GLY A 503 -24.94 0.26 -23.38
N ILE A 504 -24.14 -0.78 -23.63
CA ILE A 504 -23.38 -1.47 -22.58
C ILE A 504 -22.27 -0.55 -22.10
N SER A 505 -22.06 -0.56 -20.79
CA SER A 505 -21.03 0.21 -20.12
C SER A 505 -20.34 -0.64 -19.07
N GLY A 506 -19.07 -0.37 -18.85
CA GLY A 506 -18.25 -1.07 -17.87
C GLY A 506 -17.30 -0.11 -17.18
N LYS A 507 -17.00 -0.36 -15.91
CA LYS A 507 -16.07 0.42 -15.11
C LYS A 507 -15.13 -0.51 -14.35
N LEU A 508 -13.85 -0.18 -14.36
CA LEU A 508 -12.84 -0.82 -13.53
C LEU A 508 -12.22 0.26 -12.64
N GLU A 509 -12.16 0.03 -11.34
CA GLU A 509 -11.60 0.93 -10.35
C GLU A 509 -10.61 0.19 -9.45
N PHE A 510 -9.57 0.91 -9.04
CA PHE A 510 -8.48 0.41 -8.21
C PHE A 510 -8.12 1.45 -7.14
N MET A 511 -7.82 0.99 -5.94
CA MET A 511 -7.40 1.83 -4.81
C MET A 511 -6.42 1.09 -3.91
N THR A 512 -5.40 1.80 -3.42
CA THR A 512 -4.48 1.32 -2.38
C THR A 512 -4.71 2.05 -1.06
N THR A 513 -4.50 1.39 0.09
CA THR A 513 -4.78 2.00 1.41
C THR A 513 -3.62 2.00 2.41
N ASN A 514 -2.65 1.10 2.31
CA ASN A 514 -1.56 0.95 3.30
C ASN A 514 -0.20 1.46 2.80
N ASN A 515 -0.22 2.30 1.76
CA ASN A 515 0.98 3.00 1.30
C ASN A 515 1.09 4.33 2.04
N THR A 516 2.32 4.76 2.34
CA THR A 516 2.60 6.11 2.88
C THR A 516 2.01 7.23 2.03
N THR A 517 1.78 6.97 0.75
CA THR A 517 1.03 7.82 -0.17
C THR A 517 0.04 6.96 -0.96
N PRO A 518 -1.23 6.89 -0.53
CA PRO A 518 -2.25 6.14 -1.24
C PRO A 518 -2.47 6.66 -2.65
N PHE A 519 -2.78 5.76 -3.57
CA PHE A 519 -3.13 6.08 -4.95
C PHE A 519 -4.20 5.15 -5.47
N GLY A 520 -4.87 5.59 -6.53
CA GLY A 520 -5.91 4.82 -7.18
C GLY A 520 -6.33 5.45 -8.50
N GLY A 521 -7.32 4.86 -9.12
CA GLY A 521 -7.83 5.30 -10.40
C GLY A 521 -8.83 4.33 -10.98
N GLY A 522 -9.28 4.61 -12.18
CA GLY A 522 -10.27 3.81 -12.86
C GLY A 522 -10.38 4.16 -14.32
N ILE A 523 -11.03 3.26 -15.04
CA ILE A 523 -11.37 3.40 -16.45
C ILE A 523 -12.83 3.01 -16.64
N GLN A 524 -13.57 3.81 -17.41
CA GLN A 524 -14.96 3.57 -17.75
C GLN A 524 -15.13 3.56 -19.27
N TYR A 525 -15.84 2.57 -19.77
CA TYR A 525 -16.22 2.42 -21.17
C TYR A 525 -17.73 2.66 -21.32
N PHE A 526 -18.10 3.50 -22.29
CA PHE A 526 -19.48 3.72 -22.72
C PHE A 526 -19.50 4.48 -24.05
N ASP A 527 -20.45 4.17 -24.95
CA ASP A 527 -20.64 4.86 -26.24
C ASP A 527 -19.34 4.95 -27.06
N GLU A 528 -18.55 3.86 -27.10
CA GLU A 528 -17.26 3.82 -27.81
C GLU A 528 -16.20 4.83 -27.33
N SER A 529 -16.44 5.45 -26.16
CA SER A 529 -15.52 6.35 -25.49
C SER A 529 -14.94 5.71 -24.22
N LEU A 530 -13.78 6.21 -23.82
CA LEU A 530 -13.11 5.85 -22.57
C LEU A 530 -12.96 7.09 -21.69
N GLN A 531 -13.41 6.99 -20.44
CA GLN A 531 -13.06 7.92 -19.38
C GLN A 531 -11.99 7.26 -18.51
N PHE A 532 -10.94 8.00 -18.16
CA PHE A 532 -9.97 7.57 -17.16
C PHE A 532 -9.93 8.57 -16.01
N ASN A 533 -9.72 8.07 -14.80
CA ASN A 533 -9.36 8.88 -13.64
C ASN A 533 -8.15 8.27 -12.95
N GLY A 534 -7.25 9.12 -12.48
CA GLY A 534 -6.10 8.71 -11.68
C GLY A 534 -5.85 9.71 -10.59
N TRP A 535 -5.50 9.24 -9.39
CA TRP A 535 -5.25 10.10 -8.26
C TRP A 535 -4.15 9.56 -7.34
N VAL A 536 -3.46 10.49 -6.69
CA VAL A 536 -2.47 10.25 -5.62
C VAL A 536 -2.82 11.16 -4.46
N GLN A 537 -2.87 10.62 -3.25
CA GLN A 537 -3.21 11.36 -2.03
C GLN A 537 -2.01 11.43 -1.10
N VAL A 538 -1.57 12.65 -0.80
CA VAL A 538 -0.49 12.93 0.15
C VAL A 538 -1.11 13.33 1.49
N PRO A 539 -0.98 12.50 2.54
CA PRO A 539 -1.38 12.89 3.90
C PRO A 539 -0.38 13.92 4.42
N VAL A 540 -0.81 15.18 4.52
CA VAL A 540 0.03 16.27 5.04
C VAL A 540 0.03 16.24 6.57
N VAL A 541 -1.13 15.95 7.17
CA VAL A 541 -1.29 15.66 8.58
C VAL A 541 -2.09 14.38 8.69
N GLU A 542 -1.49 13.34 9.27
CA GLU A 542 -2.12 12.04 9.44
C GLU A 542 -3.51 12.17 10.06
N ASN A 543 -4.48 11.44 9.50
CA ASN A 543 -5.86 11.40 9.96
C ASN A 543 -6.53 12.80 10.08
N THR A 544 -6.05 13.83 9.38
CA THR A 544 -6.57 15.20 9.52
C THR A 544 -6.63 15.96 8.22
N PHE A 545 -5.53 16.02 7.48
CA PHE A 545 -5.45 16.86 6.30
C PHE A 545 -4.66 16.16 5.20
N SER A 546 -5.25 16.09 4.01
CA SER A 546 -4.64 15.45 2.85
C SER A 546 -4.83 16.32 1.62
N ILE A 547 -3.82 16.30 0.76
CA ILE A 547 -3.90 16.90 -0.57
C ILE A 547 -3.97 15.75 -1.57
N ARG A 548 -5.00 15.73 -2.41
CA ARG A 548 -5.14 14.76 -3.49
C ARG A 548 -4.90 15.43 -4.83
N LEU A 549 -3.95 14.91 -5.59
CA LEU A 549 -3.75 15.28 -6.98
C LEU A 549 -4.52 14.29 -7.84
N GLU A 550 -5.36 14.79 -8.75
CA GLU A 550 -6.25 13.99 -9.58
C GLU A 550 -6.11 14.43 -11.04
N ALA A 551 -6.28 13.48 -11.96
CA ALA A 551 -6.36 13.73 -13.37
C ALA A 551 -7.53 12.93 -13.95
N ASN A 552 -8.51 13.63 -14.49
CA ASN A 552 -9.63 13.04 -15.23
C ASN A 552 -9.41 13.26 -16.71
N GLY A 553 -9.65 12.25 -17.53
CA GLY A 553 -9.65 12.46 -18.96
C GLY A 553 -10.63 11.58 -19.70
N TYR A 554 -10.78 11.94 -20.96
CA TYR A 554 -11.77 11.40 -21.88
C TYR A 554 -11.12 11.22 -23.24
N ALA A 555 -11.47 10.16 -23.95
CA ALA A 555 -11.08 9.96 -25.33
C ALA A 555 -12.16 9.19 -26.09
N VAL A 556 -12.45 9.62 -27.31
CA VAL A 556 -13.20 8.82 -28.28
C VAL A 556 -12.26 7.72 -28.79
N ALA A 557 -12.45 6.50 -28.30
CA ALA A 557 -11.47 5.42 -28.47
C ALA A 557 -11.77 4.53 -29.68
N PHE A 558 -13.06 4.23 -29.92
CA PHE A 558 -13.47 3.27 -30.96
C PHE A 558 -14.35 3.89 -32.05
N ARG A 559 -14.93 5.07 -31.79
CA ARG A 559 -15.74 5.80 -32.78
C ARG A 559 -14.83 6.50 -33.80
N LYS A 560 -15.29 6.58 -35.06
CA LYS A 560 -14.53 7.25 -36.14
C LYS A 560 -14.38 8.75 -35.96
N SER A 561 -15.38 9.40 -35.37
CA SER A 561 -15.40 10.83 -35.10
C SER A 561 -16.14 11.11 -33.79
N PRO A 562 -15.75 12.15 -33.04
CA PRO A 562 -16.52 12.61 -31.89
C PRO A 562 -17.93 13.03 -32.33
N ARG A 563 -18.89 12.94 -31.40
CA ARG A 563 -20.22 13.55 -31.61
C ARG A 563 -20.09 15.07 -31.71
N PRO A 564 -21.09 15.77 -32.27
CA PRO A 564 -21.03 17.23 -32.43
C PRO A 564 -20.85 18.02 -31.12
N TRP A 565 -21.31 17.47 -30.00
CA TRP A 565 -21.11 18.02 -28.66
C TRP A 565 -19.83 17.54 -27.97
N GLU A 566 -19.06 16.66 -28.63
CA GLU A 566 -17.90 16.03 -28.03
C GLU A 566 -16.56 16.59 -28.54
N MET A 567 -15.55 16.61 -27.67
CA MET A 567 -14.15 16.78 -28.06
C MET A 567 -13.53 15.41 -28.35
N ASN A 568 -12.51 15.35 -29.21
CA ASN A 568 -11.83 14.08 -29.51
C ASN A 568 -11.13 13.48 -28.27
N SER A 569 -10.50 14.34 -27.46
CA SER A 569 -9.86 13.95 -26.20
C SER A 569 -9.77 15.12 -25.23
N LEU A 570 -9.83 14.84 -23.93
CA LEU A 570 -9.75 15.82 -22.85
C LEU A 570 -8.89 15.32 -21.70
N LEU A 571 -8.17 16.24 -21.03
CA LEU A 571 -7.50 15.98 -19.76
C LEU A 571 -7.70 17.18 -18.83
N VAL A 572 -8.18 16.91 -17.63
CA VAL A 572 -8.50 17.89 -16.58
C VAL A 572 -7.72 17.50 -15.31
N PRO A 573 -6.54 18.10 -15.08
CA PRO A 573 -5.81 17.94 -13.82
C PRO A 573 -6.43 18.82 -12.73
N MET A 574 -6.50 18.29 -11.50
CA MET A 574 -7.14 18.94 -10.37
C MET A 574 -6.39 18.64 -9.07
N ALA A 575 -6.55 19.51 -8.07
CA ALA A 575 -6.15 19.25 -6.70
C ALA A 575 -7.38 19.32 -5.80
N ARG A 576 -7.52 18.35 -4.89
CA ARG A 576 -8.55 18.33 -3.84
C ARG A 576 -7.90 18.47 -2.48
N LEU A 577 -8.48 19.33 -1.65
CA LEU A 577 -8.14 19.48 -0.24
C LEU A 577 -9.15 18.67 0.57
N ILE A 578 -8.66 17.76 1.41
CA ILE A 578 -9.49 16.89 2.23
C ILE A 578 -9.14 17.17 3.69
N TYR A 579 -10.14 17.64 4.44
CA TYR A 579 -10.02 17.97 5.85
C TYR A 579 -10.97 17.11 6.68
N VAL A 580 -10.44 16.51 7.75
CA VAL A 580 -11.13 15.55 8.61
C VAL A 580 -11.08 16.06 10.05
N PHE A 581 -12.24 16.20 10.67
CA PHE A 581 -12.39 16.78 12.01
C PHE A 581 -13.48 16.12 12.86
#